data_AF-A0A0C2FIX3-F1
#
_entry.id   AF-A0A0C2FIX3-F1
#
_cell.length_a   1.000
_cell.length_b   1.000
_cell.length_c   1.000
_cell.angle_alpha   90.00
_cell.angle_beta   90.00
_cell.angle_gamma   90.00
#
_symmetry.space_group_name_H-M   'P 1'
#
loop_
_entity.id
_entity.type
_entity.pdbx_description
1 polymer ?
#
loop_
_entity_poly.entity_id
_entity_poly.type
_entity_poly.pdbx_seq_one_letter_code
_entity_poly.pdbx_strand_id
1 'polypeptide(L)'
;KDSMTGYGDEPEVPLDPCFSFPCPVGQSCVQDANGARCEPNKPALHCTANETVSDCGALCEGKCSQLGKGPFACPEICLPPACACSPGKYRNDAGLCVASRDCPLKCDENEQVDECGNRCEPTCENAYGKVKVCVLICDPPACVCKPNYYRKNGKCVPQRDCPFSKQ
;
A
#
# COMPACT_ATOMS: atom_id res chain seq x y z
N LYS A 1 -39.31 -27.12 -56.66
CA LYS A 1 -38.58 -25.87 -56.95
C LYS A 1 -38.84 -24.91 -55.81
N ASP A 2 -38.17 -25.21 -54.71
CA ASP A 2 -37.35 -24.33 -53.87
C ASP A 2 -37.70 -22.85 -53.71
N SER A 3 -37.59 -22.45 -52.44
CA SER A 3 -37.11 -21.16 -51.95
C SER A 3 -38.10 -19.99 -51.87
N MET A 4 -38.10 -19.17 -50.83
CA MET A 4 -37.37 -19.19 -49.57
C MET A 4 -38.08 -18.23 -48.59
N THR A 5 -38.16 -18.69 -47.33
CA THR A 5 -38.08 -17.98 -46.04
C THR A 5 -38.43 -16.49 -45.93
N GLY A 6 -39.24 -16.21 -44.92
CA GLY A 6 -39.66 -14.88 -44.50
C GLY A 6 -38.53 -13.90 -44.23
N TYR A 7 -38.86 -12.63 -44.44
CA TYR A 7 -38.12 -11.49 -43.92
C TYR A 7 -38.22 -11.55 -42.40
N GLY A 8 -37.18 -12.06 -41.75
CA GLY A 8 -37.00 -11.88 -40.32
C GLY A 8 -36.80 -10.40 -40.06
N ASP A 9 -37.56 -9.85 -39.10
CA ASP A 9 -37.40 -8.50 -38.61
C ASP A 9 -35.92 -8.26 -38.28
N GLU A 10 -35.33 -7.27 -38.96
CA GLU A 10 -33.98 -6.81 -38.69
C GLU A 10 -33.97 -6.29 -37.24
N PRO A 11 -33.12 -6.81 -36.34
CA PRO A 11 -33.11 -6.36 -34.95
C PRO A 11 -32.73 -4.88 -34.93
N GLU A 12 -33.61 -4.03 -34.41
CA GLU A 12 -33.31 -2.63 -34.13
C GLU A 12 -32.09 -2.56 -33.20
N VAL A 13 -30.92 -2.29 -33.77
CA VAL A 13 -29.70 -2.08 -33.00
C VAL A 13 -29.90 -0.79 -32.21
N PRO A 14 -29.84 -0.82 -30.85
CA PRO A 14 -29.96 0.40 -30.07
C PRO A 14 -28.92 1.40 -30.55
N LEU A 15 -29.39 2.55 -31.06
CA LEU A 15 -28.51 3.60 -31.54
C LEU A 15 -27.64 4.05 -30.36
N ASP A 16 -26.34 3.75 -30.42
CA ASP A 16 -25.35 4.27 -29.49
C ASP A 16 -25.38 5.81 -29.60
N PRO A 17 -25.86 6.53 -28.55
CA PRO A 17 -25.98 7.98 -28.59
C PRO A 17 -24.61 8.67 -28.78
N CYS A 18 -23.52 8.01 -28.42
CA CYS A 18 -22.17 8.52 -28.63
C CYS A 18 -21.71 8.47 -30.10
N PHE A 19 -22.37 7.70 -30.96
CA PHE A 19 -22.06 7.67 -32.39
C PHE A 19 -22.40 9.00 -33.09
N SER A 20 -23.47 9.67 -32.63
CA SER A 20 -23.97 10.92 -33.20
C SER A 20 -23.56 12.16 -32.40
N PHE A 21 -22.79 11.99 -31.32
CA PHE A 21 -22.38 13.06 -30.41
C PHE A 21 -20.84 13.13 -30.30
N PRO A 22 -20.15 13.71 -31.30
CA PRO A 22 -18.71 13.81 -31.30
C PRO A 22 -18.22 14.82 -30.25
N CYS A 23 -17.27 14.41 -29.43
CA CYS A 23 -16.68 15.26 -28.40
C CYS A 23 -15.50 16.09 -28.92
N PRO A 24 -15.28 17.29 -28.35
CA PRO A 24 -14.08 18.09 -28.58
C PRO A 24 -12.78 17.32 -28.31
N VAL A 25 -11.67 17.78 -28.90
CA VAL A 25 -10.33 17.23 -28.65
C VAL A 25 -10.03 17.25 -27.14
N GLY A 26 -9.61 16.11 -26.62
CA GLY A 26 -9.35 15.95 -25.19
C GLY A 26 -10.59 15.59 -24.36
N GLN A 27 -11.70 15.19 -25.01
CA GLN A 27 -12.88 14.64 -24.34
C GLN A 27 -13.31 13.30 -24.97
N SER A 28 -13.99 12.47 -24.19
CA SER A 28 -14.60 11.19 -24.61
C SER A 28 -16.09 11.23 -24.33
N CYS A 29 -16.89 10.65 -25.22
CA CYS A 29 -18.32 10.50 -24.98
C CYS A 29 -18.57 9.35 -23.98
N VAL A 30 -19.40 9.62 -22.98
CA VAL A 30 -19.92 8.63 -22.04
C VAL A 30 -21.44 8.61 -22.11
N GLN A 31 -22.05 7.44 -21.96
CA GLN A 31 -23.50 7.26 -21.93
C GLN A 31 -23.96 6.94 -20.51
N ASP A 32 -24.89 7.73 -19.98
CA ASP A 32 -25.57 7.46 -18.71
C ASP A 32 -27.10 7.47 -18.88
N ALA A 33 -27.86 7.38 -17.78
CA ALA A 33 -29.32 7.35 -17.79
C ALA A 33 -29.95 8.62 -18.41
N ASN A 34 -29.20 9.71 -18.55
CA ASN A 34 -29.65 10.98 -19.14
C ASN A 34 -29.14 11.17 -20.58
N GLY A 35 -28.46 10.18 -21.17
CA GLY A 35 -27.98 10.21 -22.56
C GLY A 35 -26.45 10.34 -22.70
N ALA A 36 -26.00 10.77 -23.88
CA ALA A 36 -24.58 11.00 -24.18
C ALA A 36 -24.09 12.35 -23.67
N ARG A 37 -22.91 12.37 -23.04
CA ARG A 37 -22.20 13.60 -22.67
C ARG A 37 -20.70 13.47 -22.83
N CYS A 38 -20.00 14.59 -22.99
CA CYS A 38 -18.55 14.62 -23.09
C CYS A 38 -17.90 14.76 -21.71
N GLU A 39 -16.93 13.90 -21.42
CA GLU A 39 -16.06 14.00 -20.25
C GLU A 39 -14.61 14.31 -20.66
N PRO A 40 -13.86 15.10 -19.89
CA PRO A 40 -12.42 15.27 -20.10
C PRO A 40 -11.70 13.92 -20.15
N ASN A 41 -10.87 13.73 -21.18
CA ASN A 41 -9.94 12.61 -21.26
C ASN A 41 -8.95 12.74 -20.11
N LYS A 42 -9.15 11.96 -19.05
CA LYS A 42 -8.12 11.79 -18.04
C LYS A 42 -6.93 11.10 -18.72
N PRO A 43 -5.72 11.69 -18.67
CA PRO A 43 -4.53 10.98 -19.13
C PRO A 43 -4.50 9.62 -18.43
N ALA A 44 -4.35 8.54 -19.21
CA ALA A 44 -4.16 7.23 -18.63
C ALA A 44 -2.86 7.27 -17.82
N LEU A 45 -2.98 7.14 -16.50
CA LEU A 45 -1.82 7.12 -15.63
C LEU A 45 -1.15 5.75 -15.77
N HIS A 46 -0.01 5.70 -16.47
CA HIS A 46 0.76 4.48 -16.64
C HIS A 46 1.77 4.34 -15.52
N CYS A 47 1.52 3.38 -14.63
CA CYS A 47 2.41 3.07 -13.52
C CYS A 47 3.50 2.08 -13.91
N THR A 48 4.60 2.10 -13.16
CA THR A 48 5.74 1.22 -13.40
C THR A 48 5.61 -0.09 -12.61
N ALA A 49 6.64 -0.94 -12.64
CA ALA A 49 6.61 -2.22 -11.95
C ALA A 49 6.35 -2.04 -10.43
N ASN A 50 5.51 -2.91 -9.85
CA ASN A 50 5.09 -2.90 -8.44
C ASN A 50 4.29 -1.65 -8.00
N GLU A 51 3.72 -0.93 -8.97
CA GLU A 51 2.84 0.20 -8.71
C GLU A 51 1.44 -0.04 -9.31
N THR A 52 0.44 0.55 -8.66
CA THR A 52 -0.95 0.56 -9.12
C THR A 52 -1.50 1.97 -9.05
N VAL A 53 -2.40 2.32 -9.95
CA VAL A 53 -3.12 3.61 -9.89
C VAL A 53 -3.95 3.64 -8.62
N SER A 54 -3.75 4.67 -7.80
CA SER A 54 -4.53 4.98 -6.62
C SER A 54 -5.28 6.28 -6.87
N ASP A 55 -6.61 6.25 -6.76
CA ASP A 55 -7.45 7.45 -6.90
C ASP A 55 -7.26 8.47 -5.76
N CYS A 56 -6.66 8.03 -4.65
CA CYS A 56 -6.37 8.83 -3.46
C CYS A 56 -4.88 9.22 -3.36
N GLY A 57 -4.13 9.07 -4.46
CA GLY A 57 -2.71 9.36 -4.55
C GLY A 57 -1.81 8.36 -3.81
N ALA A 58 -0.53 8.71 -3.65
CA ALA A 58 0.51 7.85 -3.06
C ALA A 58 0.90 8.24 -1.63
N LEU A 59 0.17 9.18 -0.99
CA LEU A 59 0.52 9.76 0.31
C LEU A 59 0.76 8.70 1.40
N CYS A 60 -0.09 7.66 1.39
CA CYS A 60 -0.14 6.63 2.42
C CYS A 60 0.35 5.26 1.94
N GLU A 61 1.09 5.21 0.84
CA GLU A 61 1.78 3.98 0.45
C GLU A 61 2.84 3.61 1.49
N GLY A 62 3.21 2.32 1.54
CA GLY A 62 4.29 1.86 2.43
C GLY A 62 5.63 2.46 2.03
N LYS A 63 6.43 2.87 3.03
CA LYS A 63 7.81 3.34 2.81
C LYS A 63 8.81 2.45 3.54
N CYS A 64 9.94 2.15 2.92
CA CYS A 64 11.00 1.36 3.55
C CYS A 64 11.48 2.00 4.87
N SER A 65 11.52 3.34 4.92
CA SER A 65 11.90 4.09 6.12
C SER A 65 10.94 3.95 7.31
N GLN A 66 9.74 3.39 7.09
CA GLN A 66 8.71 3.13 8.09
C GLN A 66 8.58 1.65 8.46
N LEU A 67 9.30 0.76 7.76
CA LEU A 67 9.22 -0.68 8.00
C LEU A 67 9.62 -1.01 9.44
N GLY A 68 8.79 -1.80 10.14
CA GLY A 68 9.02 -2.19 11.54
C GLY A 68 8.79 -1.10 12.59
N LYS A 69 8.45 0.14 12.20
CA LYS A 69 8.22 1.25 13.15
C LYS A 69 6.80 1.33 13.72
N GLY A 70 6.00 0.29 13.47
CA GLY A 70 4.59 0.23 13.86
C GLY A 70 3.65 0.88 12.85
N PRO A 71 2.36 1.01 13.19
CA PRO A 71 1.38 1.59 12.29
C PRO A 71 1.65 3.08 12.07
N PHE A 72 1.70 3.51 10.82
CA PHE A 72 1.67 4.90 10.43
C PHE A 72 0.22 5.36 10.29
N ALA A 73 -0.15 6.47 10.93
CA ALA A 73 -1.46 7.07 10.78
C ALA A 73 -1.56 7.79 9.42
N CYS A 74 -2.36 7.24 8.51
CA CYS A 74 -2.72 7.91 7.27
C CYS A 74 -3.83 8.94 7.54
N PRO A 75 -3.66 10.22 7.16
CA PRO A 75 -4.74 11.19 7.27
C PRO A 75 -5.88 10.84 6.30
N GLU A 76 -7.13 11.13 6.69
CA GLU A 76 -8.33 10.95 5.85
C GLU A 76 -8.46 12.03 4.76
N ILE A 77 -7.40 12.23 3.99
CA ILE A 77 -7.36 13.15 2.87
C ILE A 77 -6.92 12.40 1.61
N CYS A 78 -7.54 12.71 0.49
CA CYS A 78 -7.12 12.19 -0.80
C CYS A 78 -6.37 13.24 -1.59
N LEU A 79 -5.21 12.83 -2.11
CA LEU A 79 -4.49 13.58 -3.13
C LEU A 79 -4.98 13.15 -4.52
N PRO A 80 -4.68 13.93 -5.57
CA PRO A 80 -5.01 13.54 -6.94
C PRO A 80 -4.48 12.13 -7.28
N PRO A 81 -5.12 11.44 -8.25
CA PRO A 81 -4.71 10.11 -8.65
C PRO A 81 -3.22 10.03 -8.99
N ALA A 82 -2.54 9.04 -8.43
CA ALA A 82 -1.10 8.84 -8.61
C ALA A 82 -0.75 7.35 -8.61
N CYS A 83 0.46 7.02 -9.06
CA CYS A 83 1.01 5.67 -8.94
C CYS A 83 1.48 5.48 -7.50
N ALA A 84 0.83 4.55 -6.80
CA ALA A 84 1.20 4.15 -5.46
C ALA A 84 1.79 2.73 -5.49
N CYS A 85 2.67 2.41 -4.56
CA CYS A 85 3.15 1.05 -4.40
C CYS A 85 1.97 0.09 -4.20
N SER A 86 1.98 -1.02 -4.93
CA SER A 86 0.96 -2.07 -4.79
C SER A 86 0.94 -2.63 -3.35
N PRO A 87 -0.19 -3.24 -2.91
CA PRO A 87 -0.28 -3.84 -1.58
C PRO A 87 0.92 -4.76 -1.26
N GLY A 88 1.52 -4.58 -0.07
CA GLY A 88 2.69 -5.34 0.37
C GLY A 88 4.03 -4.88 -0.23
N LYS A 89 4.05 -3.80 -1.01
CA LYS A 89 5.27 -3.16 -1.53
C LYS A 89 5.56 -1.86 -0.78
N TYR A 90 6.83 -1.47 -0.78
CA TYR A 90 7.32 -0.32 -0.04
C TYR A 90 8.23 0.52 -0.92
N ARG A 91 8.05 1.84 -0.90
CA ARG A 91 8.91 2.76 -1.65
C ARG A 91 10.25 2.92 -0.93
N ASN A 92 11.34 2.65 -1.64
CA ASN A 92 12.70 2.89 -1.17
C ASN A 92 13.16 4.32 -1.52
N ASP A 93 14.35 4.71 -1.04
CA ASP A 93 14.90 6.05 -1.25
C ASP A 93 15.28 6.33 -2.72
N ALA A 94 15.40 5.30 -3.56
CA ALA A 94 15.57 5.43 -5.01
C ALA A 94 14.24 5.64 -5.75
N GLY A 95 13.11 5.70 -5.03
CA GLY A 95 11.78 5.89 -5.59
C GLY A 95 11.13 4.61 -6.15
N LEU A 96 11.73 3.43 -5.94
CA LEU A 96 11.23 2.15 -6.45
C LEU A 96 10.37 1.42 -5.41
N CYS A 97 9.27 0.81 -5.85
CA CYS A 97 8.45 -0.06 -5.01
C CYS A 97 9.05 -1.48 -4.96
N VAL A 98 9.51 -1.88 -3.78
CA VAL A 98 10.19 -3.17 -3.55
C VAL A 98 9.45 -4.02 -2.49
N ALA A 99 9.79 -5.29 -2.37
CA ALA A 99 9.28 -6.11 -1.26
C ALA A 99 9.93 -5.67 0.06
N SER A 100 9.29 -5.95 1.19
CA SER A 100 9.81 -5.57 2.53
C SER A 100 11.22 -6.08 2.79
N ARG A 101 11.54 -7.31 2.37
CA ARG A 101 12.89 -7.91 2.47
C ARG A 101 13.96 -7.20 1.66
N ASP A 102 13.56 -6.46 0.62
CA ASP A 102 14.47 -5.75 -0.27
C ASP A 102 14.61 -4.27 0.16
N CYS A 103 13.96 -3.88 1.26
CA CYS A 103 14.15 -2.56 1.86
C CYS A 103 15.51 -2.49 2.55
N PRO A 104 16.34 -1.47 2.24
CA PRO A 104 17.55 -1.24 3.01
C PRO A 104 17.16 -0.77 4.42
N LEU A 105 17.39 -1.61 5.42
CA LEU A 105 17.18 -1.27 6.82
C LEU A 105 18.46 -0.70 7.42
N LYS A 106 18.37 0.54 7.90
CA LYS A 106 19.40 1.16 8.71
C LYS A 106 18.92 1.19 10.16
N CYS A 107 19.54 0.38 11.00
CA CYS A 107 19.21 0.28 12.41
C CYS A 107 20.04 1.27 13.24
N ASP A 108 19.47 1.71 14.35
CA ASP A 108 20.11 2.65 15.27
C ASP A 108 21.12 1.93 16.18
N GLU A 109 21.71 2.69 17.11
CA GLU A 109 22.64 2.13 18.08
C GLU A 109 21.98 1.02 18.91
N ASN A 110 22.71 -0.08 19.11
CA ASN A 110 22.25 -1.27 19.84
C ASN A 110 21.06 -2.01 19.22
N GLU A 111 20.83 -1.79 17.94
CA GLU A 111 19.85 -2.53 17.13
C GLU A 111 20.53 -3.42 16.07
N GLN A 112 19.80 -4.44 15.61
CA GLN A 112 20.15 -5.31 14.50
C GLN A 112 18.92 -5.60 13.65
N VAL A 113 19.12 -6.01 12.40
CA VAL A 113 18.01 -6.46 11.55
C VAL A 113 17.57 -7.84 12.01
N ASP A 114 16.25 -8.03 12.11
CA ASP A 114 15.60 -9.33 12.23
C ASP A 114 14.60 -9.49 11.07
N GLU A 115 14.75 -10.58 10.32
CA GLU A 115 13.90 -10.91 9.17
C GLU A 115 12.45 -11.25 9.56
N CYS A 116 12.23 -11.59 10.84
CA CYS A 116 10.92 -11.95 11.41
C CYS A 116 10.27 -10.76 12.17
N GLY A 117 10.86 -9.57 12.06
CA GLY A 117 10.31 -8.33 12.60
C GLY A 117 10.46 -8.18 14.12
N ASN A 118 9.81 -7.17 14.70
CA ASN A 118 10.01 -6.76 16.10
C ASN A 118 8.85 -7.14 17.05
N ARG A 119 7.86 -7.91 16.59
CA ARG A 119 6.69 -8.35 17.39
C ARG A 119 7.06 -8.85 18.78
N CYS A 120 8.06 -9.72 18.82
CA CYS A 120 8.47 -10.42 20.04
C CYS A 120 9.73 -9.84 20.69
N GLU A 121 10.18 -8.68 20.22
CA GLU A 121 11.35 -8.00 20.75
C GLU A 121 11.24 -7.76 22.27
N PRO A 122 12.32 -7.91 23.05
CA PRO A 122 12.33 -7.61 24.47
C PRO A 122 12.18 -6.10 24.74
N THR A 123 11.40 -5.78 25.76
CA THR A 123 11.13 -4.41 26.23
C THR A 123 11.54 -4.27 27.69
N CYS A 124 11.65 -3.05 28.21
CA CYS A 124 11.96 -2.88 29.63
C CYS A 124 10.89 -3.47 30.57
N GLU A 125 9.66 -3.72 30.12
CA GLU A 125 8.61 -4.37 30.93
C GLU A 125 8.92 -5.83 31.26
N ASN A 126 9.70 -6.50 30.41
CA ASN A 126 10.13 -7.89 30.59
C ASN A 126 11.63 -8.06 30.82
N ALA A 127 12.33 -6.96 31.16
CA ALA A 127 13.76 -6.99 31.43
C ALA A 127 14.15 -7.84 32.64
N TYR A 128 13.26 -8.05 33.61
CA TYR A 128 13.55 -8.78 34.85
C TYR A 128 12.75 -10.08 35.00
N GLY A 129 12.53 -10.79 33.88
CA GLY A 129 11.94 -12.12 33.91
C GLY A 129 10.41 -12.17 33.87
N LYS A 130 9.73 -11.03 33.65
CA LYS A 130 8.29 -11.03 33.34
C LYS A 130 8.06 -11.77 32.01
N VAL A 131 7.19 -12.77 32.01
CA VAL A 131 6.92 -13.56 30.81
C VAL A 131 6.22 -12.68 29.76
N LYS A 132 6.81 -12.61 28.56
CA LYS A 132 6.16 -12.07 27.36
C LYS A 132 5.72 -13.24 26.49
N VAL A 133 4.42 -13.37 26.26
CA VAL A 133 3.89 -14.36 25.33
C VAL A 133 4.22 -13.92 23.90
N CYS A 134 4.92 -14.76 23.16
CA CYS A 134 5.25 -14.55 21.76
C CYS A 134 4.59 -15.65 20.93
N VAL A 135 3.83 -15.25 19.91
CA VAL A 135 3.29 -16.17 18.92
C VAL A 135 4.35 -16.42 17.83
N LEU A 136 4.38 -17.63 17.27
CA LEU A 136 5.30 -18.00 16.19
C LEU A 136 4.82 -17.45 14.83
N ILE A 137 4.71 -16.13 14.71
CA ILE A 137 4.30 -15.40 13.51
C ILE A 137 5.37 -14.36 13.22
N CYS A 138 5.86 -14.34 11.97
CA CYS A 138 6.81 -13.33 11.52
C CYS A 138 6.11 -12.09 10.96
N ASP A 139 6.60 -10.94 11.38
CA ASP A 139 6.29 -9.65 10.75
C ASP A 139 7.35 -9.33 9.68
N PRO A 140 7.12 -8.32 8.82
CA PRO A 140 8.15 -7.85 7.91
C PRO A 140 9.46 -7.49 8.63
N PRO A 141 10.61 -7.56 7.95
CA PRO A 141 11.91 -7.26 8.54
C PRO A 141 11.92 -5.92 9.28
N ALA A 142 12.54 -5.90 10.45
CA ALA A 142 12.58 -4.72 11.31
C ALA A 142 13.92 -4.62 12.05
N CYS A 143 14.21 -3.43 12.58
CA CYS A 143 15.27 -3.26 13.55
C CYS A 143 14.77 -3.69 14.93
N VAL A 144 15.51 -4.61 15.57
CA VAL A 144 15.27 -5.13 16.91
C VAL A 144 16.47 -4.87 17.80
N CYS A 145 16.26 -4.77 19.11
CA CYS A 145 17.34 -4.67 20.08
C CYS A 145 18.25 -5.90 19.99
N LYS A 146 19.56 -5.64 20.01
CA LYS A 146 20.58 -6.68 20.14
C LYS A 146 20.38 -7.48 21.43
N PRO A 147 20.93 -8.71 21.52
CA PRO A 147 20.90 -9.48 22.76
C PRO A 147 21.36 -8.66 23.98
N ASN A 148 20.64 -8.78 25.10
CA ASN A 148 20.80 -8.03 26.35
C ASN A 148 20.43 -6.53 26.32
N TYR A 149 19.87 -6.05 25.21
CA TYR A 149 19.24 -4.73 25.14
C TYR A 149 17.71 -4.86 25.10
N TYR A 150 17.04 -3.84 25.62
CA TYR A 150 15.60 -3.82 25.83
C TYR A 150 15.03 -2.50 25.32
N ARG A 151 13.92 -2.56 24.58
CA ARG A 151 13.30 -1.34 24.03
C ARG A 151 12.64 -0.51 25.13
N LYS A 152 12.98 0.78 25.15
CA LYS A 152 12.43 1.81 26.05
C LYS A 152 12.32 3.13 25.28
N ASN A 153 11.11 3.66 25.13
CA ASN A 153 10.85 4.94 24.43
C ASN A 153 11.50 5.00 23.03
N GLY A 154 11.38 3.92 22.26
CA GLY A 154 11.93 3.82 20.91
C GLY A 154 13.43 3.55 20.83
N LYS A 155 14.17 3.46 21.95
CA LYS A 155 15.61 3.16 21.97
C LYS A 155 15.91 1.83 22.64
N CYS A 156 16.98 1.17 22.21
CA CYS A 156 17.51 -0.02 22.85
C CYS A 156 18.51 0.36 23.94
N VAL A 157 18.18 0.02 25.19
CA VAL A 157 19.01 0.31 26.37
C VAL A 157 19.45 -0.99 27.04
N PRO A 158 20.62 -1.04 27.70
CA PRO A 158 21.03 -2.23 28.44
C PRO A 158 20.07 -2.48 29.61
N GLN A 159 19.94 -3.74 30.04
CA GLN A 159 19.03 -4.17 31.11
C GLN A 159 19.09 -3.28 32.37
N ARG A 160 20.30 -2.84 32.77
CA ARG A 160 20.53 -1.99 33.96
C ARG A 160 19.86 -0.60 33.88
N ASP A 161 19.54 -0.13 32.68
CA ASP A 161 18.91 1.17 32.43
C ASP A 161 17.37 1.05 32.33
N CYS A 162 16.83 -0.17 32.45
CA CYS A 162 15.41 -0.41 32.64
C CYS A 162 14.98 -0.10 34.08
N PRO A 163 13.76 0.44 34.28
CA PRO A 163 13.23 0.63 35.62
C PRO A 163 12.97 -0.73 36.28
N PHE A 164 13.47 -0.93 37.48
CA PHE A 164 13.02 -2.03 38.33
C PHE A 164 11.57 -1.74 38.75
N SER A 165 10.63 -2.36 38.05
CA SER A 165 9.27 -2.46 38.56
C SER A 165 9.25 -3.56 39.60
N LYS A 166 9.06 -3.20 40.87
CA LYS A 166 8.68 -4.17 41.90
C LYS A 166 7.33 -4.73 41.49
N GLN A 167 7.30 -6.05 41.29
CA GLN A 167 6.08 -6.79 40.98
C GLN A 167 5.29 -7.04 42.26
#